data_AF-A0A4Q3ESH3-F1
#
_entry.id   AF-A0A4Q3ESH3-F1
#
_cell.length_a   1.000
_cell.length_b   1.000
_cell.length_c   1.000
_cell.angle_alpha   90.00
_cell.angle_beta   90.00
_cell.angle_gamma   90.00
#
_symmetry.space_group_name_H-M   'P 1'
#
loop_
_entity.id
_entity.type
_entity.pdbx_description
1 polymer ?
#
loop_
_entity_poly.entity_id
_entity_poly.type
_entity_poly.pdbx_seq_one_letter_code
_entity_poly.pdbx_strand_id
1 'polypeptide(L)'
;MKDDKQVSSLRKLFDKFANKATKATGSPVAFILAVLIVVVWAVCGPIFSYSETWQLVINTGTTIITFLMVFIIQQSQNKDTIALHMKLNELIAATKTASNRLIDVEDLTEKELETIKTYYVKLSELAKKENDIHATHSLDEAEENDEEKRAQRQG
;
A
#
# COMPACT_ATOMS: atom_id res chain seq x y z
N MET A 1 -24.24 -14.83 12.28
CA MET A 1 -24.65 -13.41 12.30
C MET A 1 -24.30 -12.66 13.61
N LYS A 2 -23.95 -13.34 14.72
CA LYS A 2 -23.35 -12.69 15.90
C LYS A 2 -21.84 -12.47 15.75
N ASP A 3 -21.16 -13.32 14.96
CA ASP A 3 -19.70 -13.28 14.77
C ASP A 3 -19.22 -12.09 13.92
N ASP A 4 -19.94 -11.69 12.86
CA ASP A 4 -19.54 -10.56 11.99
C ASP A 4 -19.59 -9.19 12.70
N LYS A 5 -20.52 -9.02 13.65
CA LYS A 5 -20.61 -7.77 14.45
C LYS A 5 -19.46 -7.66 15.45
N GLN A 6 -18.98 -8.79 15.98
CA GLN A 6 -17.88 -8.79 16.95
C GLN A 6 -16.54 -8.55 16.27
N VAL A 7 -16.30 -9.19 15.12
CA VAL A 7 -15.07 -9.00 14.31
C VAL A 7 -14.97 -7.56 13.80
N SER A 8 -16.07 -6.96 13.34
CA SER A 8 -16.08 -5.56 12.89
C SER A 8 -15.87 -4.55 14.03
N SER A 9 -16.35 -4.85 15.25
CA SER A 9 -16.12 -4.00 16.43
C SER A 9 -14.67 -4.05 16.90
N LEU A 10 -14.08 -5.26 17.00
CA LEU A 10 -12.68 -5.44 17.39
C LEU A 10 -11.73 -4.79 16.37
N ARG A 11 -11.99 -4.94 15.07
CA ARG A 11 -11.21 -4.25 14.01
C ARG A 11 -11.30 -2.73 14.15
N LYS A 12 -12.48 -2.16 14.38
CA LYS A 12 -12.65 -0.70 14.57
C LYS A 12 -11.94 -0.18 15.81
N LEU A 13 -11.93 -0.92 16.92
CA LEU A 13 -11.22 -0.56 18.14
C LEU A 13 -9.71 -0.66 17.95
N PHE A 14 -9.23 -1.75 17.34
CA PHE A 14 -7.83 -1.94 16.99
C PHE A 14 -7.35 -0.84 16.05
N ASP A 15 -8.13 -0.48 15.03
CA ASP A 15 -7.81 0.60 14.11
C ASP A 15 -7.69 1.96 14.79
N LYS A 16 -8.61 2.29 15.70
CA LYS A 16 -8.54 3.54 16.48
C LYS A 16 -7.34 3.54 17.42
N PHE A 17 -7.06 2.40 18.06
CA PHE A 17 -5.90 2.26 18.94
C PHE A 17 -4.59 2.36 18.16
N ALA A 18 -4.45 1.62 17.06
CA ALA A 18 -3.28 1.65 16.18
C ALA A 18 -3.03 3.05 15.64
N ASN A 19 -4.04 3.73 15.10
CA ASN A 19 -3.88 5.11 14.61
C ASN A 19 -3.45 6.08 15.73
N LYS A 20 -4.01 5.93 16.94
CA LYS A 20 -3.63 6.76 18.08
C LYS A 20 -2.23 6.43 18.58
N ALA A 21 -1.85 5.16 18.59
CA ALA A 21 -0.53 4.67 18.97
C ALA A 21 0.52 5.18 17.98
N THR A 22 0.33 4.99 16.67
CA THR A 22 1.21 5.50 15.61
C THR A 22 1.38 7.01 15.68
N LYS A 23 0.29 7.76 15.88
CA LYS A 23 0.35 9.22 16.02
C LYS A 23 1.09 9.65 17.29
N ALA A 24 0.94 8.90 18.39
CA ALA A 24 1.65 9.17 19.63
C ALA A 24 3.15 8.87 19.47
N THR A 25 3.52 7.66 19.02
CA THR A 25 4.92 7.23 18.85
C THR A 25 5.67 8.02 17.77
N GLY A 26 4.98 8.56 16.76
CA GLY A 26 5.57 9.43 15.74
C GLY A 26 5.79 10.88 16.16
N SER A 27 5.33 11.30 17.35
CA SER A 27 5.45 12.70 17.79
C SER A 27 6.80 12.99 18.48
N PRO A 28 7.39 14.20 18.30
CA PRO A 28 8.62 14.59 18.99
C PRO A 28 8.54 14.51 20.52
N VAL A 29 7.36 14.78 21.08
CA VAL A 29 7.11 14.71 22.52
C VAL A 29 7.22 13.27 23.04
N ALA A 30 6.73 12.29 22.29
CA ALA A 30 6.86 10.88 22.68
C ALA A 30 8.31 10.39 22.63
N PHE A 31 9.11 10.88 21.68
CA PHE A 31 10.55 10.59 21.63
C PHE A 31 11.27 11.11 22.88
N ILE A 32 11.01 12.38 23.27
CA ILE A 32 11.58 12.97 24.49
C ILE A 32 11.17 12.18 25.74
N LEU A 33 9.89 11.80 25.84
CA LEU A 33 9.41 10.97 26.95
C LEU A 33 10.08 9.59 26.98
N ALA A 34 10.27 8.94 25.84
CA ALA A 34 10.94 7.65 25.74
C ALA A 34 12.41 7.75 26.21
N VAL A 35 13.12 8.79 25.77
CA VAL A 35 14.50 9.07 26.21
C VAL A 35 14.55 9.30 27.72
N LEU A 36 13.63 10.10 28.28
CA LEU A 36 13.56 10.33 29.72
C LEU A 36 13.34 9.03 30.50
N ILE A 37 12.46 8.14 30.02
CA ILE A 37 12.23 6.83 30.64
C ILE A 37 13.52 6.00 30.65
N VAL A 38 14.26 5.96 29.54
CA VAL A 38 15.55 5.25 29.46
C VAL A 38 16.58 5.84 30.42
N VAL A 39 16.65 7.18 30.52
CA VAL A 39 17.56 7.86 31.45
C VAL A 39 17.20 7.55 32.90
N VAL A 40 15.92 7.61 33.28
CA VAL A 40 15.47 7.26 34.64
C VAL A 40 15.80 5.81 34.97
N TRP A 41 15.55 4.89 34.02
CA TRP A 41 15.91 3.48 34.19
C TRP A 41 17.42 3.27 34.38
N ALA A 42 18.25 3.98 33.60
CA ALA A 42 19.71 3.95 33.72
C ALA A 42 20.19 4.46 35.09
N VAL A 43 19.59 5.55 35.59
CA VAL A 43 19.90 6.12 36.91
C VAL A 43 19.46 5.20 38.06
N CYS A 44 18.43 4.37 37.85
CA CYS A 44 18.08 3.31 38.80
C CYS A 44 19.10 2.15 38.82
N GLY A 45 19.92 1.98 37.78
CA GLY A 45 20.91 0.89 37.67
C GLY A 45 21.87 0.76 38.86
N PRO A 46 22.52 1.84 39.32
CA PRO A 46 23.37 1.84 40.51
C PRO A 46 22.67 1.38 41.80
N ILE A 47 21.36 1.67 41.96
CA ILE A 47 20.58 1.25 43.15
C ILE A 47 20.39 -0.27 43.15
N PHE A 48 20.24 -0.87 41.97
CA PHE A 48 20.08 -2.31 41.78
C PHE A 48 21.40 -3.03 41.44
N SER A 49 22.54 -2.38 41.65
CA SER A 49 23.88 -2.92 41.35
C SER A 49 24.03 -3.49 39.93
N TYR A 50 23.30 -2.93 38.95
CA TYR A 50 23.26 -3.44 37.57
C TYR A 50 22.93 -4.95 37.48
N SER A 51 22.07 -5.45 38.38
CA SER A 51 21.69 -6.86 38.46
C SER A 51 21.13 -7.44 37.15
N GLU A 52 21.22 -8.76 37.01
CA GLU A 52 20.62 -9.52 35.91
C GLU A 52 19.12 -9.23 35.76
N THR A 53 18.38 -9.09 36.88
CA THR A 53 16.96 -8.75 36.84
C THR A 53 16.70 -7.34 36.28
N TRP A 54 17.55 -6.36 36.61
CA TRP A 54 17.45 -5.00 36.10
C TRP A 54 17.66 -4.93 34.58
N GLN A 55 18.63 -5.70 34.05
CA GLN A 55 18.87 -5.83 32.61
C GLN A 55 17.75 -6.63 31.91
N LEU A 56 17.27 -7.70 32.54
CA LEU A 56 16.20 -8.53 32.01
C LEU A 56 14.92 -7.71 31.78
N VAL A 57 14.55 -6.83 32.71
CA VAL A 57 13.33 -6.02 32.58
C VAL A 57 13.34 -5.17 31.30
N ILE A 58 14.45 -4.49 30.97
CA ILE A 58 14.48 -3.66 29.76
C ILE A 58 14.56 -4.50 28.48
N ASN A 59 15.34 -5.58 28.49
CA ASN A 59 15.51 -6.44 27.33
C ASN A 59 14.20 -7.16 26.99
N THR A 60 13.53 -7.75 27.99
CA THR A 60 12.23 -8.40 27.82
C THR A 60 11.15 -7.38 27.46
N GLY A 61 11.11 -6.23 28.14
CA GLY A 61 10.13 -5.18 27.86
C GLY A 61 10.24 -4.64 26.43
N THR A 62 11.46 -4.32 25.99
CA THR A 62 11.71 -3.81 24.63
C THR A 62 11.37 -4.86 23.58
N THR A 63 11.67 -6.14 23.83
CA THR A 63 11.32 -7.23 22.91
C THR A 63 9.80 -7.35 22.72
N ILE A 64 9.03 -7.31 23.80
CA ILE A 64 7.55 -7.34 23.73
C ILE A 64 7.02 -6.11 22.98
N ILE A 65 7.51 -4.92 23.31
CA ILE A 65 7.09 -3.67 22.65
C ILE A 65 7.41 -3.74 21.16
N THR A 66 8.61 -4.21 20.80
CA THR A 66 9.04 -4.34 19.40
C THR A 66 8.18 -5.32 18.63
N PHE A 67 7.88 -6.48 19.24
CA PHE A 67 6.98 -7.48 18.65
C PHE A 67 5.59 -6.88 18.37
N LEU A 68 5.02 -6.15 19.33
CA LEU A 68 3.75 -5.45 19.14
C LEU A 68 3.84 -4.34 18.09
N MET A 69 4.95 -3.60 18.06
CA MET A 69 5.20 -2.51 17.11
C MET A 69 5.21 -3.02 15.67
N VAL A 70 5.75 -4.22 15.41
CA VAL A 70 5.71 -4.84 14.07
C VAL A 70 4.27 -4.98 13.58
N PHE A 71 3.34 -5.47 14.42
CA PHE A 71 1.93 -5.56 14.03
C PHE A 71 1.25 -4.21 13.84
N ILE A 72 1.59 -3.21 14.67
CA ILE A 72 1.06 -1.85 14.54
C ILE A 72 1.54 -1.22 13.22
N ILE A 73 2.83 -1.37 12.90
CA ILE A 73 3.43 -0.88 11.66
C ILE A 73 2.79 -1.59 10.46
N GLN A 74 2.67 -2.92 10.49
CA GLN A 74 2.01 -3.69 9.42
C GLN A 74 0.57 -3.22 9.19
N GLN A 75 -0.20 -2.96 10.25
CA GLN A 75 -1.56 -2.43 10.12
C GLN A 75 -1.59 -1.02 9.52
N SER A 76 -0.68 -0.13 9.96
CA SER A 76 -0.59 1.23 9.45
C SER A 76 -0.20 1.25 7.98
N GLN A 77 0.81 0.45 7.60
CA GLN A 77 1.28 0.33 6.23
C GLN A 77 0.23 -0.29 5.31
N ASN A 78 -0.52 -1.29 5.77
CA ASN A 78 -1.55 -1.94 4.95
C ASN A 78 -2.62 -0.94 4.47
N LYS A 79 -3.00 0.05 5.28
CA LYS A 79 -3.95 1.10 4.89
C LYS A 79 -3.35 2.12 3.93
N ASP A 80 -2.10 2.51 4.16
CA ASP A 80 -1.40 3.49 3.33
C ASP A 80 -1.13 2.93 1.92
N THR A 81 -0.78 1.65 1.82
CA THR A 81 -0.62 0.93 0.55
C THR A 81 -1.92 0.94 -0.27
N ILE A 82 -3.05 0.57 0.33
CA ILE A 82 -4.36 0.58 -0.35
C ILE A 82 -4.73 2.00 -0.83
N ALA A 83 -4.47 3.02 -0.02
CA ALA A 83 -4.76 4.41 -0.39
C ALA A 83 -3.85 4.92 -1.53
N LEU A 84 -2.60 4.47 -1.59
CA LEU A 84 -1.68 4.76 -2.70
C LEU A 84 -2.18 4.15 -4.01
N HIS A 85 -2.59 2.88 -3.99
CA HIS A 85 -3.13 2.19 -5.16
C HIS A 85 -4.39 2.89 -5.70
N MET A 86 -5.32 3.26 -4.81
CA MET A 86 -6.55 3.96 -5.22
C MET A 86 -6.27 5.34 -5.85
N LYS A 87 -5.30 6.10 -5.33
CA LYS A 87 -4.90 7.39 -5.91
C LYS A 87 -4.20 7.23 -7.26
N LEU A 88 -3.40 6.18 -7.42
CA LEU A 88 -2.76 5.85 -8.68
C LEU A 88 -3.82 5.46 -9.73
N ASN A 89 -4.78 4.63 -9.35
CA ASN A 89 -5.88 4.21 -10.22
C ASN A 89 -6.72 5.41 -10.67
N GLU A 90 -7.01 6.36 -9.77
CA GLU A 90 -7.72 7.60 -10.12
C GLU A 90 -6.90 8.47 -11.09
N LEU A 91 -5.58 8.60 -10.90
CA LEU A 91 -4.71 9.35 -11.82
C LEU A 91 -4.60 8.68 -13.20
N ILE A 92 -4.52 7.35 -13.24
CA ILE A 92 -4.57 6.56 -14.46
C ILE A 92 -5.91 6.83 -15.16
N ALA A 93 -7.05 6.65 -14.47
CA ALA A 93 -8.38 6.89 -15.02
C ALA A 93 -8.61 8.33 -15.49
N ALA A 94 -8.08 9.33 -14.78
CA ALA A 94 -8.20 10.75 -15.13
C ALA A 94 -7.33 11.15 -16.34
N THR A 95 -6.30 10.37 -16.65
CA THR A 95 -5.45 10.61 -17.83
C THR A 95 -6.13 9.96 -19.03
N LYS A 96 -6.69 10.78 -19.95
CA LYS A 96 -7.45 10.41 -21.17
C LYS A 96 -6.75 9.45 -22.18
N THR A 97 -5.62 8.86 -21.80
CA THR A 97 -4.79 7.96 -22.63
C THR A 97 -4.22 6.80 -21.80
N ALA A 98 -4.59 6.65 -20.51
CA ALA A 98 -4.22 5.45 -19.78
C ALA A 98 -5.30 4.41 -20.04
N SER A 99 -5.00 3.47 -20.93
CA SER A 99 -5.90 2.37 -21.30
C SER A 99 -6.54 1.78 -20.03
N ASN A 100 -7.88 1.81 -19.94
CA ASN A 100 -8.69 1.24 -18.86
C ASN A 100 -8.27 -0.18 -18.42
N ARG A 101 -7.47 -0.86 -19.23
CA ARG A 101 -6.94 -2.21 -19.03
C ARG A 101 -5.85 -2.33 -17.96
N LEU A 102 -5.31 -1.23 -17.40
CA LEU A 102 -4.31 -1.28 -16.33
C LEU A 102 -4.85 -0.97 -14.93
N ILE A 103 -6.13 -0.61 -14.80
CA ILE A 103 -6.72 -0.07 -13.57
C ILE A 103 -6.75 -1.08 -12.40
N ASP A 104 -6.58 -2.38 -12.65
CA ASP A 104 -6.52 -3.41 -11.60
C ASP A 104 -5.38 -4.43 -11.84
N VAL A 105 -4.23 -3.96 -12.34
CA VAL A 105 -3.09 -4.83 -12.71
C VAL A 105 -2.55 -5.67 -11.53
N GLU A 106 -2.82 -5.24 -10.31
CA GLU A 106 -2.36 -5.88 -9.06
C GLU A 106 -3.16 -7.11 -8.66
N ASP A 107 -4.40 -7.22 -9.15
CA ASP A 107 -5.28 -8.38 -8.90
C ASP A 107 -5.14 -9.47 -9.98
N LEU A 108 -4.32 -9.23 -11.01
CA LEU A 108 -4.11 -10.16 -12.11
C LEU A 108 -3.21 -11.33 -11.70
N THR A 109 -3.51 -12.50 -12.23
CA THR A 109 -2.63 -13.65 -12.12
C THR A 109 -1.36 -13.46 -12.95
N GLU A 110 -0.27 -14.16 -12.60
CA GLU A 110 1.02 -14.09 -13.31
C GLU A 110 0.89 -14.26 -14.83
N LYS A 111 0.00 -15.16 -15.27
CA LYS A 111 -0.25 -15.43 -16.70
C LYS A 111 -0.96 -14.28 -17.41
N GLU A 112 -1.88 -13.62 -16.72
CA GLU A 112 -2.59 -12.45 -17.25
C GLU A 112 -1.64 -11.25 -17.35
N LEU A 113 -0.77 -11.08 -16.35
CA LEU A 113 0.26 -10.05 -16.34
C LEU A 113 1.26 -10.24 -17.50
N GLU A 114 1.70 -11.48 -17.76
CA GLU A 114 2.58 -11.81 -18.89
C GLU A 114 1.92 -11.51 -20.25
N THR A 115 0.61 -11.76 -20.36
CA THR A 115 -0.17 -11.47 -21.57
C THR A 115 -0.28 -9.96 -21.82
N ILE A 116 -0.58 -9.18 -20.78
CA ILE A 116 -0.64 -7.70 -20.88
C ILE A 116 0.74 -7.13 -21.22
N LYS A 117 1.80 -7.61 -20.56
CA LYS A 117 3.18 -7.21 -20.85
C LYS A 117 3.54 -7.47 -22.31
N THR A 118 3.24 -8.65 -22.83
CA THR A 118 3.54 -9.03 -24.22
C THR A 118 2.79 -8.14 -25.22
N TYR A 119 1.52 -7.83 -24.94
CA TYR A 119 0.73 -6.91 -25.75
C TYR A 119 1.34 -5.51 -25.80
N TYR A 120 1.73 -4.94 -24.64
CA TYR A 120 2.30 -3.58 -24.57
C TYR A 120 3.69 -3.47 -25.18
N VAL A 121 4.54 -4.50 -25.02
CA VAL A 121 5.85 -4.56 -25.68
C VAL A 121 5.66 -4.51 -27.19
N LYS A 122 4.72 -5.30 -27.72
CA LYS A 122 4.41 -5.33 -29.15
C LYS A 122 3.83 -3.99 -29.64
N LEU A 123 2.96 -3.35 -28.86
CA LEU A 123 2.42 -2.03 -29.17
C LEU A 123 3.52 -0.95 -29.20
N SER A 124 4.45 -0.98 -28.24
CA SER A 124 5.59 -0.07 -28.17
C SER A 124 6.56 -0.27 -29.35
N GLU A 125 6.81 -1.51 -29.76
CA GLU A 125 7.61 -1.81 -30.96
C GLU A 125 6.96 -1.30 -32.25
N LEU A 126 5.64 -1.44 -32.37
CA LEU A 126 4.88 -0.92 -33.52
C LEU A 126 4.89 0.62 -33.55
N ALA A 127 4.64 1.29 -32.42
CA ALA A 127 4.70 2.74 -32.32
C ALA A 127 6.10 3.30 -32.62
N LYS A 128 7.17 2.63 -32.17
CA LYS A 128 8.56 2.98 -32.53
C LYS A 128 8.84 2.86 -34.02
N LYS A 129 8.16 1.94 -34.71
CA LYS A 129 8.34 1.71 -36.15
C LYS A 129 7.63 2.77 -37.00
N GLU A 130 6.57 3.39 -36.48
CA GLU A 130 5.77 4.39 -37.22
C GLU A 130 6.25 5.83 -37.09
N ASN A 131 7.23 6.14 -36.22
CA ASN A 131 7.77 7.50 -36.03
C ASN A 131 6.70 8.59 -35.80
N ASP A 132 5.50 8.17 -35.37
CA ASP A 132 4.40 9.02 -34.97
C ASP A 132 4.23 8.88 -33.45
N ILE A 133 4.66 9.92 -32.74
CA ILE A 133 4.59 10.02 -31.29
C ILE A 133 3.23 10.52 -30.80
N HIS A 134 2.28 10.78 -31.71
CA HIS A 134 0.96 11.33 -31.40
C HIS A 134 -0.24 10.50 -31.89
N ALA A 135 -0.05 9.47 -32.71
CA ALA A 135 -1.11 8.51 -33.03
C ALA A 135 -1.34 7.52 -31.88
N THR A 136 -1.87 8.02 -30.75
CA THR A 136 -2.57 7.11 -29.82
C THR A 136 -3.90 6.77 -30.46
N HIS A 137 -3.93 5.76 -31.30
CA HIS A 137 -5.19 5.14 -31.68
C HIS A 137 -5.76 4.50 -30.41
N SER A 138 -6.66 5.24 -29.74
CA SER A 138 -7.57 4.65 -28.79
C SER A 138 -8.24 3.48 -29.50
N LEU A 139 -8.39 2.34 -28.82
CA LEU A 139 -9.14 1.22 -29.38
C LEU A 139 -10.58 1.61 -29.74
N ASP A 140 -11.08 2.74 -29.21
CA ASP A 140 -12.32 3.38 -29.63
C ASP A 140 -12.32 3.72 -31.14
N GLU A 141 -11.20 4.19 -31.71
CA GLU A 141 -11.08 4.44 -33.16
C GLU A 141 -10.99 3.13 -33.97
N ALA A 142 -10.48 2.06 -33.38
CA ALA A 142 -10.41 0.76 -34.04
C ALA A 142 -11.79 0.07 -34.06
N GLU A 143 -12.58 0.21 -33.00
CA GLU A 143 -13.97 -0.26 -32.95
C GLU A 143 -14.88 0.58 -33.85
N GLU A 144 -14.76 1.92 -33.86
CA GLU A 144 -15.54 2.80 -34.73
C GLU A 144 -15.25 2.53 -36.22
N ASN A 145 -13.99 2.29 -36.59
CA ASN A 145 -13.62 1.86 -37.95
C ASN A 145 -14.11 0.45 -38.32
N ASP A 146 -14.20 -0.48 -37.36
CA ASP A 146 -14.68 -1.85 -37.64
C ASP A 146 -16.21 -1.87 -37.76
N GLU A 147 -16.92 -1.03 -37.01
CA GLU A 147 -18.36 -0.80 -37.14
C GLU A 147 -18.70 -0.09 -38.47
N GLU A 148 -17.97 0.97 -38.86
CA GLU A 148 -18.15 1.63 -40.16
C GLU A 148 -17.88 0.68 -41.34
N LYS A 149 -16.83 -0.15 -41.26
CA LYS A 149 -16.51 -1.16 -42.29
C LYS A 149 -17.54 -2.29 -42.35
N ARG A 150 -18.18 -2.64 -41.24
CA ARG A 150 -19.27 -3.63 -41.21
C ARG A 150 -20.56 -3.05 -41.77
N ALA A 151 -20.86 -1.78 -41.48
CA ALA A 151 -22.01 -1.07 -42.05
C ALA A 151 -21.91 -0.93 -43.58
N GLN A 152 -20.72 -0.61 -44.11
CA GLN A 152 -20.48 -0.52 -45.56
C GLN A 152 -20.51 -1.87 -46.30
N ARG A 153 -20.36 -3.00 -45.59
CA ARG A 153 -20.42 -4.35 -46.19
C ARG A 153 -21.85 -4.92 -46.21
N GLN A 154 -22.81 -4.27 -45.54
CA GLN A 154 -24.19 -4.72 -45.42
C GLN A 154 -25.22 -3.83 -46.15
N GLY A 155 -24.77 -2.74 -46.78
CA GLY A 155 -25.57 -1.91 -47.72
C GLY A 155 -25.12 -2.12 -49.15
#